data_AF-A0A2G2WQE2-F1
#
_entry.id   AF-A0A2G2WQE2-F1
#
_cell.length_a   1.000
_cell.length_b   1.000
_cell.length_c   1.000
_cell.angle_alpha   90.00
_cell.angle_beta   90.00
_cell.angle_gamma   90.00
#
_symmetry.space_group_name_H-M   'P 1'
#
loop_
_entity.id
_entity.type
_entity.pdbx_description
1 polymer ?
#
loop_
_entity_poly.entity_id
_entity_poly.type
_entity_poly.pdbx_seq_one_letter_code
_entity_poly.pdbx_strand_id
1 'polypeptide(L)'
;MATFFGSTLSVSHPITRTNFSSSSQTPPPSQPPNQPQQPQTPPPSLPLSANSAELPSPVNVPSKSPRQSTTADSTDWIASSLTRRFGLGAGLAWAGFLAFGVVSEQIKTRLEVSQQETNTRVVDKEEEVVLPNGIRYYELKVGGGATPRPGDLVVIDVKGSIEGSGQVFVDTFGGDGEKKKPLALVMGSRPYSKGICEGIEYVLKSMKAGGKRRVIIPPNLGFGEEGADLGTGLQIPPAATLEYVIEVEKVSIAPA
;
A
#
# COMPACT_ATOMS: atom_id res chain seq x y z
N MET A 1 39.75 22.12 -72.76
CA MET A 1 38.98 23.35 -72.45
C MET A 1 37.77 22.91 -71.63
N ALA A 2 37.48 23.35 -70.41
CA ALA A 2 38.10 24.27 -69.47
C ALA A 2 37.70 23.81 -68.05
N THR A 3 38.63 23.89 -67.12
CA THR A 3 38.45 23.80 -65.65
C THR A 3 37.81 25.07 -65.12
N PHE A 4 36.92 25.00 -64.10
CA PHE A 4 36.81 26.06 -63.09
C PHE A 4 36.38 25.54 -61.71
N PHE A 5 37.10 26.05 -60.71
CA PHE A 5 37.01 25.91 -59.26
C PHE A 5 35.97 26.87 -58.66
N GLY A 6 35.56 26.62 -57.41
CA GLY A 6 34.97 27.62 -56.50
C GLY A 6 34.26 26.93 -55.32
N SER A 7 34.95 26.58 -54.23
CA SER A 7 35.29 27.41 -53.06
C SER A 7 34.12 27.71 -52.11
N THR A 8 34.38 27.37 -50.85
CA THR A 8 33.57 27.38 -49.63
C THR A 8 33.04 28.74 -49.19
N LEU A 9 31.87 28.76 -48.55
CA LEU A 9 31.48 29.82 -47.61
C LEU A 9 31.04 29.21 -46.27
N SER A 10 31.99 29.18 -45.34
CA SER A 10 31.71 29.11 -43.90
C SER A 10 30.98 30.36 -43.47
N VAL A 11 29.84 30.18 -42.81
CA VAL A 11 29.18 31.26 -42.06
C VAL A 11 29.17 30.86 -40.59
N SER A 12 30.15 31.40 -39.88
CA SER A 12 30.21 31.45 -38.42
C SER A 12 29.33 32.60 -37.93
N HIS A 13 28.48 32.34 -36.93
CA HIS A 13 27.82 33.39 -36.16
C HIS A 13 27.88 33.08 -34.65
N PRO A 14 27.92 34.14 -33.81
CA PRO A 14 28.63 34.12 -32.54
C PRO A 14 27.83 33.59 -31.35
N ILE A 15 28.56 32.91 -30.46
CA ILE A 15 28.20 32.69 -29.06
C ILE A 15 28.00 34.05 -28.40
N THR A 16 26.77 34.37 -28.01
CA THR A 16 26.48 35.48 -27.09
C THR A 16 25.97 34.89 -25.78
N ARG A 17 26.89 34.78 -24.82
CA ARG A 17 26.65 34.42 -23.43
C ARG A 17 26.26 35.70 -22.68
N THR A 18 24.97 35.89 -22.41
CA THR A 18 24.50 36.89 -21.44
C THR A 18 24.13 36.20 -20.15
N ASN A 19 25.01 36.33 -19.15
CA ASN A 19 24.66 36.13 -17.75
C ASN A 19 23.68 37.26 -17.34
N PHE A 20 22.43 36.90 -17.08
CA PHE A 20 21.54 37.74 -16.28
C PHE A 20 21.35 37.09 -14.91
N SER A 21 22.11 37.60 -13.94
CA SER A 21 21.76 37.51 -12.53
C SER A 21 20.55 38.41 -12.29
N SER A 22 19.36 37.82 -12.14
CA SER A 22 18.19 38.50 -11.60
C SER A 22 17.90 37.92 -10.22
N SER A 23 18.34 38.67 -9.22
CA SER A 23 17.90 38.60 -7.85
C SER A 23 16.44 39.06 -7.77
N SER A 24 15.51 38.12 -7.63
CA SER A 24 14.19 38.37 -7.07
C SER A 24 14.10 37.63 -5.75
N GLN A 25 14.36 38.36 -4.66
CA GLN A 25 14.04 37.93 -3.31
C GLN A 25 12.52 37.77 -3.21
N THR A 26 12.03 36.55 -3.11
CA THR A 26 10.69 36.26 -2.63
C THR A 26 10.70 36.38 -1.11
N PRO A 27 9.81 37.17 -0.49
CA PRO A 27 9.68 37.19 0.96
C PRO A 27 9.17 35.81 1.44
N PRO A 28 9.60 35.33 2.62
CA PRO A 28 9.11 34.08 3.18
C PRO A 28 7.60 34.20 3.47
N PRO A 29 6.82 33.11 3.31
CA PRO A 29 5.41 33.12 3.67
C PRO A 29 5.24 33.37 5.17
N SER A 30 4.32 34.27 5.49
CA SER A 30 3.88 34.64 6.83
C SER A 30 3.38 33.42 7.61
N GLN A 31 3.90 33.24 8.83
CA GLN A 31 3.41 32.24 9.78
C GLN A 31 1.93 32.50 10.13
N PRO A 32 1.07 31.46 10.19
CA PRO A 32 -0.24 31.58 10.80
C PRO A 32 -0.11 31.74 12.34
N PRO A 33 -1.01 32.52 12.97
CA PRO A 33 -0.94 32.79 14.41
C PRO A 33 -1.25 31.55 15.27
N ASN A 34 -0.55 31.50 16.40
CA ASN A 34 -0.69 30.58 17.54
C ASN A 34 -2.08 29.94 17.70
N GLN A 35 -2.12 28.60 17.68
CA GLN A 35 -3.20 27.81 18.25
C GLN A 35 -2.72 27.23 19.60
N PRO A 36 -3.53 27.30 20.68
CA PRO A 36 -3.11 26.97 22.03
C PRO A 36 -2.67 25.50 22.19
N GLN A 37 -1.63 25.33 23.01
CA GLN A 37 -0.93 24.08 23.31
C GLN A 37 -1.86 22.98 23.83
N GLN A 38 -1.73 21.78 23.26
CA GLN A 38 -2.26 20.54 23.81
C GLN A 38 -1.26 19.97 24.85
N PRO A 39 -1.72 19.45 26.01
CA PRO A 39 -0.81 18.95 27.05
C PRO A 39 0.02 17.75 26.56
N GLN A 40 1.34 17.83 26.74
CA GLN A 40 2.28 16.73 26.50
C GLN A 40 2.12 15.67 27.60
N THR A 41 1.85 14.42 27.21
CA THR A 41 2.02 13.24 28.07
C THR A 41 3.49 12.79 28.02
N PRO A 42 4.18 12.59 29.17
CA PRO A 42 5.55 12.11 29.16
C PRO A 42 5.63 10.59 28.89
N PRO A 43 6.77 10.07 28.40
CA PRO A 43 6.96 8.66 28.08
C PRO A 43 7.19 7.81 29.35
N PRO A 44 6.85 6.51 29.35
CA PRO A 44 7.21 5.64 30.45
C PRO A 44 8.70 5.23 30.35
N SER A 45 9.48 5.65 31.34
CA SER A 45 10.80 5.12 31.65
C SER A 45 10.67 3.89 32.58
N LEU A 46 11.21 2.75 32.16
CA LEU A 46 11.80 1.72 33.05
C LEU A 46 13.31 2.04 33.18
N PRO A 47 14.10 1.57 34.18
CA PRO A 47 14.00 0.28 34.89
C PRO A 47 14.55 0.24 36.36
N LEU A 48 14.72 -1.00 36.88
CA LEU A 48 15.67 -1.51 37.91
C LEU A 48 15.25 -1.73 39.40
N SER A 49 15.18 -3.03 39.74
CA SER A 49 15.94 -3.78 40.76
C SER A 49 15.90 -3.48 42.27
N ALA A 50 15.36 -4.47 43.00
CA ALA A 50 15.99 -5.33 44.04
C ALA A 50 16.54 -4.76 45.36
N ASN A 51 15.96 -5.26 46.48
CA ASN A 51 16.54 -5.88 47.71
C ASN A 51 15.70 -5.47 48.95
N SER A 52 15.64 -6.17 50.08
CA SER A 52 15.85 -7.54 50.60
C SER A 52 15.65 -7.44 52.12
N ALA A 53 15.37 -8.58 52.79
CA ALA A 53 15.35 -8.81 54.25
C ALA A 53 14.10 -8.29 55.00
N GLU A 54 13.49 -8.97 55.99
CA GLU A 54 13.96 -10.06 56.87
C GLU A 54 12.77 -10.77 57.54
N LEU A 55 12.96 -12.05 57.90
CA LEU A 55 12.09 -12.90 58.75
C LEU A 55 12.30 -12.52 60.25
N PRO A 56 11.42 -12.89 61.22
CA PRO A 56 11.38 -14.29 61.67
C PRO A 56 10.02 -14.83 62.18
N SER A 57 9.90 -16.16 62.13
CA SER A 57 8.98 -17.06 62.87
C SER A 57 9.44 -17.20 64.35
N PRO A 58 8.75 -17.89 65.32
CA PRO A 58 8.07 -19.20 65.15
C PRO A 58 6.85 -19.53 66.06
N VAL A 59 6.33 -20.77 65.91
CA VAL A 59 5.77 -21.70 66.93
C VAL A 59 4.37 -22.29 66.65
N ASN A 60 4.43 -23.49 66.06
CA ASN A 60 3.78 -24.81 66.29
C ASN A 60 2.59 -25.05 67.27
N VAL A 61 1.72 -26.00 66.85
CA VAL A 61 1.01 -27.12 67.56
C VAL A 61 -0.53 -27.20 67.30
N PRO A 62 -1.11 -28.42 67.09
CA PRO A 62 -2.41 -28.63 66.41
C PRO A 62 -3.57 -29.05 67.33
N SER A 63 -4.79 -29.15 66.76
CA SER A 63 -5.77 -30.26 66.91
C SER A 63 -7.25 -29.87 67.11
N LYS A 64 -8.09 -30.72 66.50
CA LYS A 64 -9.50 -31.06 66.79
C LYS A 64 -10.65 -30.15 66.31
N SER A 65 -11.42 -30.74 65.38
CA SER A 65 -12.85 -30.49 65.17
C SER A 65 -13.67 -30.99 66.39
N PRO A 66 -14.89 -30.48 66.61
CA PRO A 66 -16.03 -31.22 66.07
C PRO A 66 -17.13 -30.36 65.43
N ARG A 67 -17.73 -31.02 64.45
CA ARG A 67 -18.97 -30.80 63.70
C ARG A 67 -20.18 -30.42 64.58
N GLN A 68 -20.92 -29.38 64.20
CA GLN A 68 -22.37 -29.34 64.33
C GLN A 68 -23.00 -28.76 63.06
N SER A 69 -23.79 -29.61 62.40
CA SER A 69 -24.71 -29.29 61.32
C SER A 69 -25.97 -28.65 61.90
N THR A 70 -26.47 -27.57 61.30
CA THR A 70 -27.90 -27.41 60.97
C THR A 70 -28.10 -26.29 59.95
N THR A 71 -28.99 -26.59 59.00
CA THR A 71 -29.82 -25.69 58.18
C THR A 71 -29.12 -24.69 57.26
N ALA A 72 -29.06 -25.06 55.99
CA ALA A 72 -29.14 -24.11 54.90
C ALA A 72 -30.53 -23.46 54.95
N ASP A 73 -30.57 -22.13 55.05
CA ASP A 73 -31.65 -21.31 54.49
C ASP A 73 -31.11 -19.91 54.17
N SER A 74 -31.11 -19.63 52.87
CA SER A 74 -31.37 -18.35 52.22
C SER A 74 -31.31 -17.08 53.08
N THR A 75 -30.29 -16.26 52.84
CA THR A 75 -30.38 -14.80 53.06
C THR A 75 -29.68 -14.07 51.90
N ASP A 76 -30.04 -14.48 50.68
CA ASP A 76 -30.17 -13.56 49.56
C ASP A 76 -31.43 -12.71 49.80
N TRP A 77 -31.34 -11.66 50.64
CA TRP A 77 -32.39 -10.62 50.63
C TRP A 77 -31.95 -9.23 51.13
N ILE A 78 -30.74 -9.07 51.70
CA ILE A 78 -30.30 -7.78 52.29
C ILE A 78 -29.31 -7.02 51.39
N ALA A 79 -29.44 -7.13 50.07
CA ALA A 79 -28.73 -6.25 49.13
C ALA A 79 -29.72 -5.61 48.14
N SER A 80 -30.65 -4.81 48.66
CA SER A 80 -31.56 -4.02 47.81
C SER A 80 -32.01 -2.73 48.50
N SER A 81 -31.09 -1.78 48.70
CA SER A 81 -31.51 -0.37 48.86
C SER A 81 -30.46 0.72 48.57
N LEU A 82 -29.32 0.41 47.91
CA LEU A 82 -28.41 1.47 47.42
C LEU A 82 -28.07 1.41 45.92
N THR A 83 -28.74 0.55 45.15
CA THR A 83 -28.46 0.40 43.70
C THR A 83 -29.46 1.13 42.80
N ARG A 84 -30.54 1.72 43.35
CA ARG A 84 -31.73 2.05 42.54
C ARG A 84 -31.79 3.43 41.89
N ARG A 85 -30.68 4.14 41.70
CA ARG A 85 -30.70 5.35 40.84
C ARG A 85 -29.55 5.47 39.84
N PHE A 86 -28.50 4.65 39.94
CA PHE A 86 -27.44 4.55 38.91
C PHE A 86 -26.95 3.11 38.67
N GLY A 87 -27.69 2.10 39.12
CA GLY A 87 -27.27 0.71 39.06
C GLY A 87 -27.79 -0.02 37.82
N LEU A 88 -26.88 -0.76 37.17
CA LEU A 88 -27.08 -1.60 35.98
C LEU A 88 -27.50 -0.87 34.70
N GLY A 89 -28.52 -0.02 34.69
CA GLY A 89 -28.97 0.68 33.48
C GLY A 89 -27.94 1.68 32.95
N ALA A 90 -27.40 2.53 33.83
CA ALA A 90 -26.35 3.48 33.48
C ALA A 90 -25.02 2.79 33.17
N GLY A 91 -24.70 1.70 33.88
CA GLY A 91 -23.51 0.88 33.63
C GLY A 91 -23.57 0.13 32.29
N LEU A 92 -24.73 -0.44 31.92
CA LEU A 92 -24.94 -1.08 30.61
C LEU A 92 -24.99 -0.07 29.47
N ALA A 93 -25.57 1.12 29.68
CA ALA A 93 -25.53 2.19 28.69
C ALA A 93 -24.10 2.71 28.49
N TRP A 94 -23.32 2.86 29.57
CA TRP A 94 -21.91 3.26 29.49
C TRP A 94 -21.02 2.15 28.91
N ALA A 95 -21.26 0.88 29.26
CA ALA A 95 -20.59 -0.26 28.65
C ALA A 95 -20.94 -0.41 27.17
N GLY A 96 -22.20 -0.14 26.79
CA GLY A 96 -22.64 -0.07 25.40
C GLY A 96 -21.95 1.08 24.67
N PHE A 97 -21.84 2.26 25.29
CA PHE A 97 -21.15 3.42 24.71
C PHE A 97 -19.63 3.19 24.56
N LEU A 98 -18.96 2.55 25.53
CA LEU A 98 -17.55 2.17 25.43
C LEU A 98 -17.31 1.04 24.42
N ALA A 99 -18.20 0.03 24.37
CA ALA A 99 -18.12 -1.02 23.38
C ALA A 99 -18.39 -0.49 21.96
N PHE A 100 -19.31 0.46 21.79
CA PHE A 100 -19.61 1.07 20.49
C PHE A 100 -18.53 2.06 20.05
N GLY A 101 -17.97 2.85 20.97
CA GLY A 101 -16.93 3.83 20.70
C GLY A 101 -15.56 3.25 20.34
N VAL A 102 -15.20 2.07 20.87
CA VAL A 102 -13.94 1.38 20.53
C VAL A 102 -14.07 0.51 19.27
N VAL A 103 -15.28 0.13 18.88
CA VAL A 103 -15.55 -0.74 17.71
C VAL A 103 -15.90 0.05 16.44
N SER A 104 -16.27 1.33 16.55
CA SER A 104 -16.65 2.16 15.39
C SER A 104 -15.53 2.38 14.37
N GLU A 105 -14.26 2.23 14.77
CA GLU A 105 -13.12 2.34 13.84
C GLU A 105 -12.85 1.03 13.08
N GLN A 106 -13.13 -0.13 13.68
CA GLN A 106 -12.91 -1.44 13.06
C GLN A 106 -14.02 -1.83 12.06
N ILE A 107 -15.25 -1.35 12.27
CA ILE A 107 -16.38 -1.67 11.38
C ILE A 107 -16.21 -1.01 10.01
N LYS A 108 -15.64 0.20 9.95
CA LYS A 108 -15.48 0.94 8.69
C LYS A 108 -14.56 0.22 7.70
N THR A 109 -13.47 -0.34 8.22
CA THR A 109 -12.51 -1.13 7.41
C THR A 109 -13.12 -2.44 6.91
N ARG A 110 -13.92 -3.13 7.74
CA ARG A 110 -14.55 -4.41 7.34
C ARG A 110 -15.62 -4.23 6.25
N LEU A 111 -16.38 -3.13 6.31
CA LEU A 111 -17.43 -2.86 5.34
C LEU A 111 -16.83 -2.45 3.99
N GLU A 112 -15.74 -1.68 3.98
CA GLU A 112 -15.02 -1.34 2.75
C GLU A 112 -14.41 -2.57 2.09
N VAL A 113 -13.76 -3.46 2.84
CA VAL A 113 -13.21 -4.72 2.30
C VAL A 113 -14.31 -5.60 1.72
N SER A 114 -15.45 -5.75 2.41
CA SER A 114 -16.60 -6.50 1.90
C SER A 114 -17.19 -5.88 0.62
N GLN A 115 -17.25 -4.55 0.52
CA GLN A 115 -17.68 -3.88 -0.72
C GLN A 115 -16.67 -4.08 -1.86
N GLN A 116 -15.37 -4.08 -1.59
CA GLN A 116 -14.35 -4.36 -2.59
C GLN A 116 -14.47 -5.79 -3.14
N GLU A 117 -14.74 -6.76 -2.26
CA GLU A 117 -14.99 -8.16 -2.65
C GLU A 117 -16.27 -8.28 -3.50
N THR A 118 -17.35 -7.60 -3.12
CA THR A 118 -18.64 -7.67 -3.85
C THR A 118 -18.59 -7.00 -5.22
N ASN A 119 -17.76 -5.96 -5.38
CA ASN A 119 -17.58 -5.26 -6.66
C ASN A 119 -16.56 -5.94 -7.58
N THR A 120 -15.80 -6.91 -7.06
CA THR A 120 -14.83 -7.64 -7.86
C THR A 120 -15.53 -8.72 -8.66
N ARG A 121 -15.42 -8.67 -9.99
CA ARG A 121 -16.09 -9.62 -10.89
C ARG A 121 -15.08 -10.26 -11.81
N VAL A 122 -15.07 -11.59 -11.84
CA VAL A 122 -14.34 -12.35 -12.87
C VAL A 122 -15.12 -12.22 -14.17
N VAL A 123 -14.42 -11.96 -15.26
CA VAL A 123 -15.05 -11.75 -16.57
C VAL A 123 -15.02 -13.06 -17.34
N ASP A 124 -16.18 -13.63 -17.64
CA ASP A 124 -16.30 -14.92 -18.34
C ASP A 124 -15.98 -14.84 -19.84
N LYS A 125 -16.00 -13.62 -20.42
CA LYS A 125 -15.75 -13.38 -21.85
C LYS A 125 -14.59 -12.40 -22.03
N GLU A 126 -13.49 -12.89 -22.58
CA GLU A 126 -12.32 -12.07 -22.90
C GLU A 126 -12.64 -11.13 -24.08
N GLU A 127 -13.12 -9.93 -23.79
CA GLU A 127 -13.31 -8.86 -24.78
C GLU A 127 -12.03 -8.05 -24.92
N GLU A 128 -11.56 -7.89 -26.16
CA GLU A 128 -10.39 -7.07 -26.46
C GLU A 128 -10.78 -5.59 -26.45
N VAL A 129 -10.11 -4.81 -25.59
CA VAL A 129 -10.25 -3.36 -25.56
C VAL A 129 -8.96 -2.73 -26.09
N VAL A 130 -9.10 -1.92 -27.13
CA VAL A 130 -7.98 -1.21 -27.77
C VAL A 130 -7.95 0.25 -27.29
N LEU A 131 -6.83 0.67 -26.72
CA LEU A 131 -6.61 2.06 -26.33
C LEU A 131 -6.09 2.90 -27.52
N PRO A 132 -6.32 4.23 -27.51
CA PRO A 132 -5.78 5.14 -28.52
C PRO A 132 -4.25 5.13 -28.66
N ASN A 133 -3.54 4.70 -27.62
CA ASN A 133 -2.08 4.60 -27.60
C ASN A 133 -1.55 3.26 -28.18
N GLY A 134 -2.43 2.41 -28.70
CA GLY A 134 -2.09 1.12 -29.32
C GLY A 134 -1.99 -0.05 -28.34
N ILE A 135 -2.12 0.20 -27.02
CA ILE A 135 -2.21 -0.88 -26.03
C ILE A 135 -3.52 -1.62 -26.22
N ARG A 136 -3.48 -2.95 -26.16
CA ARG A 136 -4.67 -3.78 -26.15
C ARG A 136 -4.74 -4.54 -24.84
N TYR A 137 -5.92 -4.74 -24.28
CA TYR A 137 -6.05 -5.55 -23.08
C TYR A 137 -7.33 -6.37 -23.07
N TYR A 138 -7.29 -7.45 -22.32
CA TYR A 138 -8.39 -8.33 -22.00
C TYR A 138 -8.62 -8.24 -20.50
N GLU A 139 -9.83 -7.86 -20.11
CA GLU A 139 -10.23 -7.83 -18.72
C GLU A 139 -10.44 -9.28 -18.24
N LEU A 140 -9.62 -9.75 -17.32
CA LEU A 140 -9.78 -11.09 -16.72
C LEU A 140 -10.59 -10.99 -15.43
N LYS A 141 -10.37 -9.92 -14.67
CA LYS A 141 -11.05 -9.65 -13.40
C LYS A 141 -11.11 -8.15 -13.15
N VAL A 142 -12.32 -7.60 -13.02
CA VAL A 142 -12.50 -6.21 -12.64
C VAL A 142 -12.33 -6.11 -11.13
N GLY A 143 -11.42 -5.25 -10.67
CA GLY A 143 -11.20 -4.99 -9.23
C GLY A 143 -12.26 -4.06 -8.64
N GLY A 144 -12.60 -4.26 -7.37
CA GLY A 144 -13.53 -3.40 -6.62
C GLY A 144 -12.87 -2.28 -5.81
N GLY A 145 -11.54 -2.24 -5.74
CA GLY A 145 -10.82 -1.32 -4.86
C GLY A 145 -10.50 0.06 -5.45
N ALA A 146 -9.57 0.75 -4.78
CA ALA A 146 -9.09 2.06 -5.19
C ALA A 146 -8.42 2.02 -6.58
N THR A 147 -8.60 3.09 -7.34
CA THR A 147 -7.90 3.31 -8.61
C THR A 147 -6.60 4.09 -8.33
N PRO A 148 -5.44 3.66 -8.86
CA PRO A 148 -4.17 4.36 -8.65
C PRO A 148 -4.18 5.79 -9.16
N ARG A 149 -3.62 6.72 -8.38
CA ARG A 149 -3.34 8.10 -8.79
C ARG A 149 -1.83 8.35 -8.87
N PRO A 150 -1.38 9.40 -9.56
CA PRO A 150 0.03 9.82 -9.54
C PRO A 150 0.54 9.98 -8.09
N GLY A 151 1.72 9.42 -7.80
CA GLY A 151 2.32 9.40 -6.46
C GLY A 151 1.81 8.28 -5.54
N ASP A 152 0.77 7.53 -5.90
CA ASP A 152 0.36 6.36 -5.11
C ASP A 152 1.38 5.22 -5.28
N LEU A 153 1.60 4.47 -4.20
CA LEU A 153 2.31 3.19 -4.19
C LEU A 153 1.35 2.07 -4.59
N VAL A 154 1.66 1.38 -5.68
CA VAL A 154 0.90 0.26 -6.22
C VAL A 154 1.71 -1.01 -6.08
N VAL A 155 1.11 -2.01 -5.46
CA VAL A 155 1.68 -3.37 -5.35
C VAL A 155 0.98 -4.23 -6.38
N ILE A 156 1.75 -4.81 -7.30
CA ILE A 156 1.26 -5.62 -8.41
C ILE A 156 1.96 -6.96 -8.46
N ASP A 157 1.24 -7.95 -8.97
CA ASP A 157 1.86 -9.11 -9.60
C ASP A 157 1.87 -8.94 -11.10
N VAL A 158 2.97 -9.36 -11.69
CA VAL A 158 3.21 -9.21 -13.11
C VAL A 158 3.94 -10.43 -13.65
N LYS A 159 3.47 -10.89 -14.80
CA LYS A 159 4.17 -11.85 -15.65
C LYS A 159 4.28 -11.23 -17.03
N GLY A 160 5.50 -11.07 -17.52
CA GLY A 160 5.79 -10.48 -18.82
C GLY A 160 6.50 -11.46 -19.73
N SER A 161 6.01 -11.57 -20.95
CA SER A 161 6.57 -12.37 -22.02
C SER A 161 6.65 -11.60 -23.33
N ILE A 162 7.55 -12.01 -24.21
CA ILE A 162 7.65 -11.44 -25.56
C ILE A 162 6.57 -12.06 -26.44
N GLU A 163 5.73 -11.23 -27.07
CA GLU A 163 4.69 -11.69 -27.99
C GLU A 163 5.35 -12.40 -29.19
N GLY A 164 4.83 -13.57 -29.58
CA GLY A 164 5.36 -14.38 -30.67
C GLY A 164 6.37 -15.45 -30.24
N SER A 165 7.33 -15.13 -29.37
CA SER A 165 8.26 -16.16 -28.84
C SER A 165 7.75 -16.85 -27.58
N GLY A 166 6.90 -16.16 -26.79
CA GLY A 166 6.43 -16.65 -25.50
C GLY A 166 7.50 -16.67 -24.41
N GLN A 167 8.71 -16.14 -24.68
CA GLN A 167 9.79 -16.10 -23.72
C GLN A 167 9.42 -15.17 -22.56
N VAL A 168 9.24 -15.77 -21.37
CA VAL A 168 8.99 -15.04 -20.13
C VAL A 168 10.29 -14.40 -19.65
N PHE A 169 10.22 -13.12 -19.28
CA PHE A 169 11.37 -12.35 -18.78
C PHE A 169 11.14 -11.74 -17.39
N VAL A 170 9.90 -11.71 -16.92
CA VAL A 170 9.53 -11.34 -15.55
C VAL A 170 8.35 -12.18 -15.10
N ASP A 171 8.39 -12.74 -13.90
CA ASP A 171 7.27 -13.45 -13.28
C ASP A 171 7.34 -13.28 -11.75
N THR A 172 6.32 -12.66 -11.17
CA THR A 172 6.23 -12.44 -9.72
C THR A 172 5.18 -13.30 -9.03
N PHE A 173 4.34 -14.02 -9.78
CA PHE A 173 3.17 -14.73 -9.24
C PHE A 173 3.55 -15.88 -8.28
N GLY A 174 4.82 -16.32 -8.30
CA GLY A 174 5.31 -17.44 -7.51
C GLY A 174 4.90 -18.78 -8.13
N GLY A 175 5.88 -19.66 -8.37
CA GLY A 175 5.64 -21.01 -8.88
C GLY A 175 5.61 -22.07 -7.78
N ASP A 176 5.56 -23.35 -8.19
CA ASP A 176 5.52 -24.50 -7.28
C ASP A 176 6.77 -24.55 -6.39
N GLY A 177 6.63 -24.06 -5.15
CA GLY A 177 7.69 -24.03 -4.15
C GLY A 177 8.45 -22.71 -4.02
N GLU A 178 8.18 -21.71 -4.86
CA GLU A 178 8.81 -20.39 -4.78
C GLU A 178 7.90 -19.34 -4.14
N LYS A 179 8.45 -18.50 -3.27
CA LYS A 179 7.67 -17.44 -2.62
C LYS A 179 7.28 -16.39 -3.65
N LYS A 180 6.02 -15.96 -3.59
CA LYS A 180 5.50 -14.81 -4.33
C LYS A 180 6.33 -13.56 -4.02
N LYS A 181 6.72 -12.81 -5.05
CA LYS A 181 7.57 -11.61 -4.94
C LYS A 181 6.88 -10.44 -5.64
N PRO A 182 5.79 -9.89 -5.07
CA PRO A 182 5.05 -8.82 -5.71
C PRO A 182 5.95 -7.60 -5.91
N LEU A 183 5.71 -6.88 -6.99
CA LEU A 183 6.45 -5.69 -7.36
C LEU A 183 5.73 -4.44 -6.84
N ALA A 184 6.47 -3.56 -6.16
CA ALA A 184 5.96 -2.27 -5.73
C ALA A 184 6.50 -1.17 -6.64
N LEU A 185 5.60 -0.33 -7.17
CA LEU A 185 5.95 0.83 -8.00
C LEU A 185 5.19 2.07 -7.52
N VAL A 186 5.80 3.23 -7.65
CA VAL A 186 5.12 4.52 -7.41
C VAL A 186 4.68 5.09 -8.75
N MET A 187 3.39 5.39 -8.88
CA MET A 187 2.81 5.93 -10.12
C MET A 187 3.49 7.25 -10.51
N GLY A 188 3.97 7.35 -11.75
CA GLY A 188 4.69 8.52 -12.26
C GLY A 188 6.16 8.62 -11.83
N SER A 189 6.69 7.64 -11.08
CA SER A 189 8.11 7.61 -10.70
C SER A 189 8.96 6.88 -11.75
N ARG A 190 10.21 7.33 -11.91
CA ARG A 190 11.23 6.72 -12.77
C ARG A 190 12.57 6.70 -12.00
N PRO A 191 13.50 5.78 -12.32
CA PRO A 191 13.41 4.71 -13.33
C PRO A 191 12.48 3.56 -12.92
N TYR A 192 11.98 2.81 -13.89
CA TYR A 192 11.20 1.59 -13.61
C TYR A 192 12.09 0.43 -13.17
N SER A 193 11.49 -0.52 -12.46
CA SER A 193 12.12 -1.81 -12.17
C SER A 193 12.36 -2.61 -13.45
N LYS A 194 13.34 -3.51 -13.40
CA LYS A 194 13.69 -4.40 -14.51
C LYS A 194 12.46 -5.19 -14.99
N GLY A 195 12.27 -5.25 -16.30
CA GLY A 195 11.13 -5.93 -16.92
C GLY A 195 9.83 -5.12 -16.90
N ILE A 196 9.83 -3.90 -16.38
CA ILE A 196 8.67 -3.00 -16.40
C ILE A 196 8.90 -1.87 -17.40
N CYS A 197 7.86 -1.60 -18.19
CA CYS A 197 7.84 -0.57 -19.22
C CYS A 197 6.73 0.45 -18.96
N GLU A 198 6.74 1.54 -19.73
CA GLU A 198 5.78 2.64 -19.58
C GLU A 198 4.33 2.23 -19.87
N GLY A 199 4.13 1.31 -20.82
CA GLY A 199 2.81 0.78 -21.15
C GLY A 199 2.06 0.22 -19.93
N ILE A 200 2.76 -0.38 -18.98
CA ILE A 200 2.17 -0.91 -17.74
C ILE A 200 1.50 0.21 -16.95
N GLU A 201 2.17 1.36 -16.82
CA GLU A 201 1.63 2.51 -16.08
C GLU A 201 0.36 3.06 -16.74
N TYR A 202 0.30 3.10 -18.07
CA TYR A 202 -0.92 3.50 -18.80
C TYR A 202 -2.11 2.60 -18.48
N VAL A 203 -1.89 1.28 -18.38
CA VAL A 203 -2.96 0.35 -18.03
C VAL A 203 -3.38 0.52 -16.58
N LEU A 204 -2.42 0.64 -15.66
CA LEU A 204 -2.68 0.76 -14.23
C LEU A 204 -3.57 1.96 -13.87
N LYS A 205 -3.47 3.06 -14.62
CA LYS A 205 -4.34 4.25 -14.47
C LYS A 205 -5.84 3.94 -14.58
N SER A 206 -6.20 2.88 -15.32
CA SER A 206 -7.58 2.44 -15.53
C SER A 206 -7.94 1.16 -14.76
N MET A 207 -7.01 0.60 -14.00
CA MET A 207 -7.23 -0.58 -13.16
C MET A 207 -7.68 -0.19 -11.75
N LYS A 208 -8.23 -1.16 -11.03
CA LYS A 208 -8.59 -1.06 -9.62
C LYS A 208 -7.87 -2.14 -8.84
N ALA A 209 -7.60 -1.87 -7.56
CA ALA A 209 -7.11 -2.92 -6.66
C ALA A 209 -8.05 -4.14 -6.67
N GLY A 210 -7.47 -5.34 -6.69
CA GLY A 210 -8.13 -6.62 -6.90
C GLY A 210 -8.36 -7.00 -8.37
N GLY A 211 -8.02 -6.12 -9.33
CA GLY A 211 -8.23 -6.34 -10.75
C GLY A 211 -7.08 -7.09 -11.42
N LYS A 212 -7.39 -7.85 -12.48
CA LYS A 212 -6.44 -8.65 -13.27
C LYS A 212 -6.71 -8.46 -14.77
N ARG A 213 -5.66 -8.21 -15.54
CA ARG A 213 -5.72 -8.02 -17.00
C ARG A 213 -4.60 -8.75 -17.70
N ARG A 214 -4.90 -9.23 -18.91
CA ARG A 214 -3.88 -9.58 -19.92
C ARG A 214 -3.74 -8.39 -20.85
N VAL A 215 -2.52 -7.92 -21.08
CA VAL A 215 -2.22 -6.67 -21.77
C VAL A 215 -1.19 -6.95 -22.84
N ILE A 216 -1.42 -6.43 -24.04
CA ILE A 216 -0.48 -6.43 -25.14
C ILE A 216 0.01 -4.98 -25.32
N ILE A 217 1.31 -4.78 -25.11
CA ILE A 217 1.97 -3.48 -25.12
C ILE A 217 2.83 -3.37 -26.38
N PRO A 218 2.54 -2.40 -27.28
CA PRO A 218 3.33 -2.16 -28.48
C PRO A 218 4.75 -1.68 -28.15
N PRO A 219 5.72 -1.86 -29.07
CA PRO A 219 7.14 -1.60 -28.81
C PRO A 219 7.43 -0.16 -28.38
N ASN A 220 6.70 0.82 -28.93
CA ASN A 220 6.83 2.25 -28.61
C ASN A 220 6.55 2.59 -27.13
N LEU A 221 5.76 1.78 -26.42
CA LEU A 221 5.48 1.91 -24.98
C LEU A 221 6.17 0.82 -24.15
N GLY A 222 6.86 -0.11 -24.81
CA GLY A 222 7.67 -1.17 -24.23
C GLY A 222 9.13 -0.73 -24.05
N PHE A 223 10.04 -1.46 -24.67
CA PHE A 223 11.49 -1.20 -24.66
C PHE A 223 12.02 -0.59 -25.96
N GLY A 224 11.13 -0.19 -26.88
CA GLY A 224 11.48 0.50 -28.11
C GLY A 224 12.35 -0.30 -29.08
N GLU A 225 12.99 0.43 -30.00
CA GLU A 225 13.86 -0.13 -31.05
C GLU A 225 15.19 -0.66 -30.51
N GLU A 226 15.59 -0.28 -29.30
CA GLU A 226 16.85 -0.74 -28.70
C GLU A 226 16.69 -2.07 -27.96
N GLY A 227 15.45 -2.42 -27.59
CA GLY A 227 15.20 -3.54 -26.70
C GLY A 227 15.73 -3.28 -25.29
N ALA A 228 15.94 -4.34 -24.51
CA ALA A 228 16.53 -4.21 -23.18
C ALA A 228 17.29 -5.45 -22.75
N ASP A 229 18.43 -5.23 -22.08
CA ASP A 229 19.13 -6.28 -21.34
C ASP A 229 18.68 -6.21 -19.87
N LEU A 230 18.01 -7.26 -19.39
CA LEU A 230 17.55 -7.33 -18.00
C LEU A 230 18.65 -7.81 -17.05
N GLY A 231 19.80 -8.23 -17.57
CA GLY A 231 20.76 -9.06 -16.85
C GLY A 231 20.17 -10.45 -16.61
N THR A 232 21.00 -11.42 -16.24
CA THR A 232 20.66 -12.87 -16.14
C THR A 232 20.58 -13.62 -17.48
N GLY A 233 21.08 -13.03 -18.57
CA GLY A 233 21.07 -13.65 -19.90
C GLY A 233 19.73 -13.56 -20.63
N LEU A 234 18.78 -12.82 -20.06
CA LEU A 234 17.48 -12.52 -20.64
C LEU A 234 17.56 -11.15 -21.34
N GLN A 235 17.41 -11.18 -22.67
CA GLN A 235 17.37 -9.99 -23.51
C GLN A 235 16.00 -9.88 -24.18
N ILE A 236 15.45 -8.68 -24.15
CA ILE A 236 14.26 -8.31 -24.91
C ILE A 236 14.71 -7.77 -26.27
N PRO A 237 14.26 -8.35 -27.39
CA PRO A 237 14.65 -7.90 -28.71
C PRO A 237 14.23 -6.45 -29.00
N PRO A 238 14.98 -5.75 -29.89
CA PRO A 238 14.52 -4.56 -30.60
C PRO A 238 13.09 -4.70 -31.13
N ALA A 239 12.29 -3.64 -31.01
CA ALA A 239 10.94 -3.55 -31.58
C ALA A 239 9.99 -4.69 -31.15
N ALA A 240 10.23 -5.30 -29.99
CA ALA A 240 9.40 -6.40 -29.48
C ALA A 240 8.07 -5.89 -28.92
N THR A 241 6.97 -6.50 -29.35
CA THR A 241 5.68 -6.37 -28.66
C THR A 241 5.68 -7.28 -27.43
N LEU A 242 5.12 -6.79 -26.33
CA LEU A 242 5.16 -7.47 -25.04
C LEU A 242 3.76 -7.87 -24.61
N GLU A 243 3.64 -9.05 -24.06
CA GLU A 243 2.44 -9.53 -23.41
C GLU A 243 2.66 -9.54 -21.89
N TYR A 244 1.74 -8.96 -21.14
CA TYR A 244 1.77 -8.93 -19.69
C TYR A 244 0.46 -9.43 -19.09
N VAL A 245 0.56 -10.27 -18.07
CA VAL A 245 -0.54 -10.53 -17.14
C VAL A 245 -0.26 -9.74 -15.88
N ILE A 246 -1.16 -8.82 -15.54
CA ILE A 246 -1.00 -7.88 -14.42
C ILE A 246 -2.16 -8.08 -13.45
N GLU A 247 -1.86 -8.22 -12.18
CA GLU A 247 -2.84 -8.23 -11.08
C GLU A 247 -2.48 -7.14 -10.07
N VAL A 248 -3.42 -6.27 -9.73
CA VAL A 248 -3.20 -5.20 -8.75
C VAL A 248 -3.61 -5.73 -7.39
N GLU A 249 -2.64 -5.98 -6.51
CA GLU A 249 -2.93 -6.44 -5.15
C GLU A 249 -3.42 -5.29 -4.27
N LYS A 250 -2.71 -4.15 -4.31
CA LYS A 250 -2.98 -3.04 -3.39
C LYS A 250 -2.60 -1.69 -3.99
N VAL A 251 -3.38 -0.67 -3.63
CA VAL A 251 -3.09 0.74 -3.89
C VAL A 251 -3.06 1.48 -2.56
N SER A 252 -2.02 2.25 -2.31
CA SER A 252 -1.85 3.04 -1.08
C SER A 252 -1.11 4.34 -1.37
N ILE A 253 -1.19 5.30 -0.45
CA ILE A 253 -0.40 6.52 -0.53
C ILE A 253 1.07 6.15 -0.31
N ALA A 254 1.98 6.61 -1.17
CA ALA A 254 3.41 6.35 -0.99
C ALA A 254 3.92 7.04 0.29
N PRO A 255 4.80 6.39 1.06
CA PRO A 255 5.46 7.06 2.18
C PRO A 255 6.29 8.25 1.65
N ALA A 256 6.15 9.38 2.31
CA ALA A 256 6.90 10.61 2.01
C ALA A 256 8.38 10.52 2.41
#